data_AF-A0A151GF75-F1
#
_entry.id   AF-A0A151GF75-F1
#
_cell.length_a   1.000
_cell.length_b   1.000
_cell.length_c   1.000
_cell.angle_alpha   90.00
_cell.angle_beta   90.00
_cell.angle_gamma   90.00
#
_symmetry.space_group_name_H-M   'P 1'
#
loop_
_entity.id
_entity.type
_entity.pdbx_description
1 polymer ?
#
loop_
_entity_poly.entity_id
_entity_poly.type
_entity_poly.pdbx_seq_one_letter_code
_entity_poly.pdbx_strand_id
1 'polypeptide(L)'
;MHRCTSSKLVAFNTGQSRIRLSGHLVRAPKLLSQVQVSFGSPAVASRHLHDVRRRRGFCTSAPFGSKDMASDEDYMSFLDKANKDLDDGLHMSRQQQNTAKAQFHAVDSDVPKAIQDVCKNEVYVSEADEPFQEVSLRWTGGDLPDEVEFATLIHHHDPEKAEIEIMDPLDWDSTGQYSKVIEAVREASRGNDVRVYRVVRDKTRVEYWLITREQGKIVGVKALGVES
;
A
#
# COMPACT_ATOMS: atom_id res chain seq x y z
N MET A 1 -70.12 -26.74 -14.90
CA MET A 1 -69.18 -27.35 -15.88
C MET A 1 -67.77 -27.28 -15.26
N HIS A 2 -67.39 -28.13 -14.31
CA HIS A 2 -66.78 -29.47 -14.44
C HIS A 2 -65.63 -29.59 -15.46
N ARG A 3 -64.39 -29.69 -14.95
CA ARG A 3 -63.28 -30.66 -15.21
C ARG A 3 -61.94 -29.96 -14.90
N CYS A 4 -61.14 -30.35 -13.90
CA CYS A 4 -60.32 -31.57 -13.71
C CYS A 4 -59.17 -31.76 -14.72
N THR A 5 -58.04 -32.21 -14.15
CA THR A 5 -56.82 -32.86 -14.70
C THR A 5 -55.66 -31.91 -15.03
N SER A 6 -54.36 -32.24 -14.89
CA SER A 6 -53.52 -33.20 -14.13
C SER A 6 -52.20 -33.30 -14.91
N SER A 7 -51.08 -33.22 -14.19
CA SER A 7 -49.81 -33.95 -14.40
C SER A 7 -49.08 -33.97 -15.76
N LYS A 8 -47.80 -33.56 -15.71
CA LYS A 8 -46.60 -34.24 -16.28
C LYS A 8 -45.39 -33.38 -15.89
N LEU A 9 -44.64 -33.68 -14.83
CA LEU A 9 -43.57 -34.69 -14.72
C LEU A 9 -42.79 -34.92 -16.03
N VAL A 10 -41.60 -34.33 -16.12
CA VAL A 10 -40.52 -34.77 -17.00
C VAL A 10 -39.26 -34.89 -16.14
N ALA A 11 -38.82 -36.13 -15.94
CA ALA A 11 -37.53 -36.48 -15.39
C ALA A 11 -36.76 -37.24 -16.48
N PHE A 12 -35.58 -36.75 -16.86
CA PHE A 12 -34.54 -37.41 -17.66
C PHE A 12 -33.26 -36.56 -17.45
N ASN A 13 -32.03 -37.04 -17.30
CA ASN A 13 -31.44 -38.35 -17.10
C ASN A 13 -29.96 -38.09 -16.79
N THR A 14 -29.44 -38.83 -15.81
CA THR A 14 -28.07 -39.35 -15.63
C THR A 14 -26.97 -38.88 -16.59
N GLY A 15 -25.88 -38.37 -16.00
CA GLY A 15 -24.61 -38.15 -16.69
C GLY A 15 -23.43 -38.11 -15.72
N GLN A 16 -23.21 -39.21 -14.99
CA GLN A 16 -21.94 -39.45 -14.31
C GLN A 16 -20.82 -39.58 -15.34
N SER A 17 -19.69 -38.92 -15.12
CA SER A 17 -18.41 -39.31 -15.71
C SER A 17 -17.31 -39.09 -14.68
N ARG A 18 -17.07 -40.15 -13.91
CA ARG A 18 -15.84 -40.39 -13.16
C ARG A 18 -14.74 -40.70 -14.17
N ILE A 19 -13.68 -39.91 -14.19
CA ILE A 19 -12.41 -40.30 -14.80
C ILE A 19 -11.45 -40.60 -13.64
N ARG A 20 -11.28 -41.89 -13.36
CA ARG A 20 -10.10 -42.41 -12.66
C ARG A 20 -9.06 -42.71 -13.75
N LEU A 21 -7.87 -42.12 -13.64
CA LEU A 21 -6.68 -42.73 -14.21
C LEU A 21 -5.63 -42.88 -13.11
N SER A 22 -5.23 -44.14 -12.97
CA SER A 22 -4.24 -44.68 -12.08
C SER A 22 -2.85 -44.19 -12.45
N GLY A 23 -1.98 -44.16 -11.44
CA GLY A 23 -0.71 -43.45 -11.48
C GLY A 23 0.41 -44.07 -12.29
N HIS A 24 1.54 -43.37 -12.25
CA HIS A 24 2.86 -43.96 -12.35
C HIS A 24 3.84 -43.20 -11.47
N LEU A 25 4.35 -43.93 -10.48
CA LEU A 25 5.48 -43.64 -9.64
C LEU A 25 6.75 -43.81 -10.49
N VAL A 26 7.54 -42.76 -10.71
CA VAL A 26 8.94 -42.89 -11.10
C VAL A 26 9.79 -42.02 -10.19
N ARG A 27 10.81 -42.67 -9.63
CA ARG A 27 11.69 -42.23 -8.55
C ARG A 27 13.05 -41.85 -9.13
N ALA A 28 13.52 -40.66 -8.73
CA ALA A 28 14.92 -40.26 -8.47
C ALA A 28 15.89 -40.11 -9.68
N PRO A 29 17.19 -39.77 -9.43
CA PRO A 29 17.73 -38.48 -8.95
C PRO A 29 18.88 -37.99 -9.86
N LYS A 30 19.45 -36.80 -9.55
CA LYS A 30 20.75 -36.20 -10.01
C LYS A 30 20.50 -34.74 -10.47
N LEU A 31 21.34 -33.74 -10.20
CA LEU A 31 22.79 -33.70 -10.05
C LEU A 31 23.19 -32.46 -9.24
N LEU A 32 24.22 -32.61 -8.42
CA LEU A 32 25.02 -31.49 -7.92
C LEU A 32 25.55 -30.65 -9.09
N SER A 33 25.54 -29.33 -8.93
CA SER A 33 26.53 -28.45 -9.55
C SER A 33 26.95 -27.40 -8.52
N GLN A 34 28.05 -27.68 -7.85
CA GLN A 34 28.92 -26.64 -7.29
C GLN A 34 29.54 -25.89 -8.47
N VAL A 35 29.39 -24.57 -8.49
CA VAL A 35 30.31 -23.69 -9.20
C VAL A 35 30.99 -22.84 -8.15
N GLN A 36 32.27 -23.14 -7.97
CA GLN A 36 33.23 -22.38 -7.18
C GLN A 36 34.14 -21.69 -8.19
N VAL A 37 34.18 -20.37 -8.20
CA VAL A 37 35.29 -19.63 -8.83
C VAL A 37 35.57 -18.35 -8.05
N SER A 38 36.83 -17.97 -8.11
CA SER A 38 37.59 -17.38 -7.04
C SER A 38 38.24 -16.08 -7.50
N PHE A 39 38.62 -15.24 -6.51
CA PHE A 39 39.68 -14.22 -6.53
C PHE A 39 39.56 -13.00 -7.46
N GLY A 40 39.76 -11.82 -6.84
CA GLY A 40 40.19 -10.63 -7.58
C GLY A 40 40.06 -9.32 -6.81
N SER A 41 40.85 -9.10 -5.76
CA SER A 41 41.20 -7.72 -5.34
C SER A 41 42.00 -7.03 -6.45
N PRO A 42 41.90 -5.69 -6.56
CA PRO A 42 43.10 -4.89 -6.37
C PRO A 42 42.88 -3.60 -5.57
N ALA A 43 43.93 -3.23 -4.86
CA ALA A 43 44.12 -1.98 -4.14
C ALA A 43 44.67 -0.86 -5.04
N VAL A 44 44.26 0.40 -4.83
CA VAL A 44 45.01 1.66 -5.13
C VAL A 44 44.38 2.76 -4.27
N ALA A 45 44.97 3.23 -3.17
CA ALA A 45 46.06 4.20 -2.99
C ALA A 45 45.72 5.70 -3.26
N SER A 46 45.76 6.47 -2.17
CA SER A 46 46.36 7.82 -1.99
C SER A 46 45.78 9.09 -2.63
N ARG A 47 45.56 10.10 -1.77
CA ARG A 47 45.99 11.54 -1.82
C ARG A 47 45.18 12.30 -0.74
N HIS A 48 45.69 12.65 0.44
CA HIS A 48 46.66 13.70 0.83
C HIS A 48 46.25 15.15 0.48
N LEU A 49 46.14 15.95 1.56
CA LEU A 49 46.28 17.41 1.73
C LEU A 49 45.15 18.36 1.26
N HIS A 50 44.54 19.11 2.20
CA HIS A 50 45.08 20.43 2.59
C HIS A 50 44.48 20.98 3.90
N ASP A 51 45.40 21.47 4.73
CA ASP A 51 45.26 22.39 5.85
C ASP A 51 44.73 23.75 5.37
N VAL A 52 43.71 24.31 6.03
CA VAL A 52 43.40 25.75 5.96
C VAL A 52 43.19 26.29 7.37
N ARG A 53 44.30 26.83 7.87
CA ARG A 53 44.43 27.76 8.97
C ARG A 53 43.61 29.05 8.77
N ARG A 54 43.08 29.53 9.90
CA ARG A 54 42.87 30.94 10.31
C ARG A 54 41.75 31.72 9.62
N ARG A 55 40.85 32.28 10.43
CA ARG A 55 40.85 33.73 10.76
C ARG A 55 40.03 34.01 12.03
N ARG A 56 40.68 34.72 12.95
CA ARG A 56 40.08 35.33 14.15
C ARG A 56 39.15 36.46 13.69
N GLY A 57 37.89 36.39 14.07
CA GLY A 57 36.92 37.48 13.96
C GLY A 57 36.98 38.36 15.21
N PHE A 58 37.07 39.66 14.99
CA PHE A 58 37.17 40.73 15.96
C PHE A 58 35.97 40.78 16.92
N CYS A 59 36.23 40.93 18.21
CA CYS A 59 35.27 41.40 19.21
C CYS A 59 35.26 42.93 19.20
N THR A 60 34.24 43.53 18.59
CA THR A 60 33.95 44.97 18.69
C THR A 60 33.01 45.17 19.87
N SER A 61 33.50 45.78 20.95
CA SER A 61 32.70 46.20 22.10
C SER A 61 31.84 47.41 21.74
N ALA A 62 30.52 47.27 21.81
CA ALA A 62 29.58 48.38 21.75
C ALA A 62 29.52 49.13 23.10
N PRO A 63 29.25 50.45 23.11
CA PRO A 63 29.12 51.23 24.33
C PRO A 63 27.75 51.00 24.99
N PHE A 64 27.74 51.07 26.32
CA PHE A 64 26.54 51.06 27.15
C PHE A 64 25.70 52.31 26.88
N GLY A 65 24.44 52.11 26.47
CA GLY A 65 23.41 53.13 26.37
C GLY A 65 22.12 52.67 27.05
N SER A 66 21.80 53.32 28.17
CA SER A 66 20.49 53.49 28.81
C SER A 66 19.43 52.38 28.74
N LYS A 67 19.18 51.81 29.93
CA LYS A 67 17.98 51.11 30.36
C LYS A 67 16.74 52.01 30.18
N ASP A 68 15.79 51.61 29.31
CA ASP A 68 14.34 51.53 29.55
C ASP A 68 13.58 51.37 28.22
N MET A 69 12.58 50.49 28.24
CA MET A 69 11.61 50.17 27.17
C MET A 69 12.02 49.17 26.07
N ALA A 70 12.58 48.00 26.42
CA ALA A 70 12.20 46.75 25.73
C ALA A 70 10.73 46.38 26.08
N SER A 71 9.86 47.39 25.98
CA SER A 71 8.54 47.50 26.59
C SER A 71 7.52 47.20 25.53
N ASP A 72 6.86 46.06 25.67
CA ASP A 72 5.70 45.61 24.91
C ASP A 72 5.92 45.40 23.40
N GLU A 73 6.67 46.24 22.69
CA GLU A 73 6.92 46.09 21.24
C GLU A 73 7.83 44.89 20.92
N ASP A 74 8.91 44.70 21.68
CA ASP A 74 9.77 43.52 21.54
C ASP A 74 9.05 42.22 21.98
N TYR A 75 8.10 42.34 22.92
CA TYR A 75 7.28 41.20 23.35
C TYR A 75 6.18 40.87 22.33
N MET A 76 5.52 41.87 21.78
CA MET A 76 4.54 41.71 20.70
C MET A 76 5.19 41.18 19.44
N SER A 77 6.39 41.63 19.09
CA SER A 77 7.13 41.11 17.93
C SER A 77 7.60 39.68 18.13
N PHE A 78 7.93 39.25 19.36
CA PHE A 78 8.19 37.84 19.66
C PHE A 78 6.93 36.97 19.51
N LEU A 79 5.78 37.43 20.00
CA LEU A 79 4.50 36.72 19.84
C LEU A 79 4.04 36.68 18.38
N ASP A 80 4.14 37.80 17.66
CA ASP A 80 3.76 37.90 16.26
C ASP A 80 4.70 37.09 15.37
N LYS A 81 6.00 37.07 15.68
CA LYS A 81 6.99 36.22 15.00
C LYS A 81 6.74 34.73 15.26
N ALA A 82 6.40 34.33 16.48
CA ALA A 82 6.05 32.94 16.77
C ALA A 82 4.75 32.51 16.07
N ASN A 83 3.74 33.39 16.00
CA ASN A 83 2.51 33.12 15.29
C ASN A 83 2.70 33.09 13.77
N LYS A 84 3.57 33.94 13.21
CA LYS A 84 3.97 33.91 11.80
C LYS A 84 4.79 32.68 11.45
N ASP A 85 5.77 32.29 12.28
CA ASP A 85 6.54 31.06 12.06
C ASP A 85 5.66 29.80 12.17
N LEU A 86 4.63 29.83 13.03
CA LEU A 86 3.62 28.78 13.09
C LEU A 86 2.70 28.79 11.87
N ASP A 87 2.24 29.95 11.38
CA ASP A 87 1.39 30.01 10.19
C ASP A 87 2.19 29.67 8.92
N ASP A 88 3.42 30.15 8.76
CA ASP A 88 4.33 29.78 7.67
C ASP A 88 4.74 28.31 7.75
N GLY A 89 4.97 27.78 8.96
CA GLY A 89 5.15 26.36 9.21
C GLY A 89 3.89 25.53 8.91
N LEU A 90 2.70 26.09 9.17
CA LEU A 90 1.40 25.52 8.80
C LEU A 90 1.18 25.58 7.28
N HIS A 91 1.57 26.64 6.59
CA HIS A 91 1.44 26.75 5.12
C HIS A 91 2.38 25.76 4.42
N MET A 92 3.63 25.65 4.87
CA MET A 92 4.60 24.66 4.37
C MET A 92 4.15 23.23 4.69
N SER A 93 3.70 22.97 5.92
CA SER A 93 3.18 21.66 6.30
C SER A 93 1.83 21.33 5.68
N ARG A 94 0.99 22.29 5.31
CA ARG A 94 -0.29 22.07 4.62
C ARG A 94 -0.10 21.79 3.13
N GLN A 95 0.92 22.41 2.52
CA GLN A 95 1.33 22.10 1.15
C GLN A 95 1.98 20.72 1.04
N GLN A 96 2.73 20.30 2.07
CA GLN A 96 3.32 18.96 2.15
C GLN A 96 2.34 17.89 2.69
N GLN A 97 1.37 18.26 3.54
CA GLN A 97 0.28 17.39 3.98
C GLN A 97 -0.74 17.15 2.88
N ASN A 98 -0.91 18.03 1.89
CA ASN A 98 -1.79 17.72 0.76
C ASN A 98 -1.23 16.58 -0.11
N THR A 99 0.08 16.35 -0.09
CA THR A 99 0.72 15.20 -0.75
C THR A 99 0.84 13.99 0.19
N ALA A 100 1.12 14.20 1.47
CA ALA A 100 1.35 13.12 2.46
C ALA A 100 0.09 12.65 3.23
N LYS A 101 -1.02 13.40 3.21
CA LYS A 101 -2.32 13.01 3.81
C LYS A 101 -3.41 12.76 2.76
N ALA A 102 -3.07 12.63 1.49
CA ALA A 102 -4.06 12.28 0.48
C ALA A 102 -4.46 10.81 0.67
N GLN A 103 -5.27 10.46 1.68
CA GLN A 103 -5.79 9.11 1.85
C GLN A 103 -6.44 8.70 0.52
N PHE A 104 -5.94 7.61 -0.09
CA PHE A 104 -6.41 7.19 -1.40
C PHE A 104 -7.89 6.83 -1.27
N HIS A 105 -8.62 7.21 -2.31
CA HIS A 105 -10.04 6.93 -2.39
C HIS A 105 -10.26 5.42 -2.43
N ALA A 106 -11.05 4.90 -1.50
CA ALA A 106 -11.19 3.47 -1.28
C ALA A 106 -12.64 2.97 -1.37
N VAL A 107 -13.65 3.82 -1.15
CA VAL A 107 -15.04 3.39 -1.03
C VAL A 107 -15.97 4.30 -1.84
N ASP A 108 -16.63 3.71 -2.83
CA ASP A 108 -17.67 4.29 -3.68
C ASP A 108 -19.04 3.63 -3.47
N SER A 109 -19.09 2.41 -2.93
CA SER A 109 -20.29 1.55 -2.97
C SER A 109 -20.28 0.50 -1.85
N ASP A 110 -21.42 -0.18 -1.67
CA ASP A 110 -21.56 -1.21 -0.62
C ASP A 110 -20.52 -2.32 -0.72
N VAL A 111 -19.90 -2.61 0.43
CA VAL A 111 -18.88 -3.65 0.62
C VAL A 111 -19.57 -4.95 1.07
N PRO A 112 -19.21 -6.11 0.50
CA PRO A 112 -19.69 -7.42 0.95
C PRO A 112 -19.40 -7.69 2.44
N LYS A 113 -20.34 -8.32 3.14
CA LYS A 113 -20.22 -8.60 4.59
C LYS A 113 -18.98 -9.44 4.96
N ALA A 114 -18.61 -10.39 4.12
CA ALA A 114 -17.42 -11.24 4.32
C ALA A 114 -16.15 -10.39 4.49
N ILE A 115 -16.00 -9.32 3.72
CA ILE A 115 -14.86 -8.40 3.79
C ILE A 115 -14.94 -7.57 5.08
N GLN A 116 -16.11 -7.01 5.40
CA GLN A 116 -16.30 -6.20 6.61
C GLN A 116 -15.99 -6.98 7.90
N ASP A 117 -16.36 -8.26 7.94
CA ASP A 117 -16.10 -9.11 9.09
C ASP A 117 -14.60 -9.37 9.26
N VAL A 118 -13.87 -9.61 8.17
CA VAL A 118 -12.41 -9.76 8.23
C VAL A 118 -11.74 -8.45 8.66
N CYS A 119 -12.15 -7.31 8.11
CA CYS A 119 -11.57 -6.01 8.47
C CYS A 119 -11.69 -5.69 9.97
N LYS A 120 -12.70 -6.22 10.66
CA LYS A 120 -12.90 -6.03 12.11
C LYS A 120 -12.08 -6.99 12.97
N ASN A 121 -11.79 -8.17 12.45
CA ASN A 121 -11.20 -9.28 13.22
C ASN A 121 -9.69 -9.42 13.01
N GLU A 122 -9.19 -8.99 11.85
CA GLU A 122 -7.79 -9.13 11.47
C GLU A 122 -7.11 -7.74 11.42
N VAL A 123 -5.85 -7.70 11.78
CA VAL A 123 -5.00 -6.49 11.78
C VAL A 123 -3.77 -6.81 10.95
N TYR A 124 -3.31 -5.85 10.15
CA TYR A 124 -2.09 -6.01 9.38
C TYR A 124 -0.88 -5.74 10.27
N VAL A 125 -0.13 -6.80 10.56
CA VAL A 125 1.05 -6.75 11.42
C VAL A 125 2.21 -6.17 10.62
N SER A 126 2.52 -4.91 10.90
CA SER A 126 3.68 -4.17 10.39
C SER A 126 4.19 -3.23 11.49
N GLU A 127 5.21 -2.41 11.25
CA GLU A 127 5.70 -1.44 12.25
C GLU A 127 4.58 -0.51 12.78
N ALA A 128 3.47 -0.36 12.05
CA ALA A 128 2.33 0.49 12.40
C ALA A 128 1.09 -0.25 12.96
N ASP A 129 1.04 -1.59 12.94
CA ASP A 129 -0.10 -2.41 13.41
C ASP A 129 -1.50 -1.83 13.03
N GLU A 130 -1.73 -1.63 11.73
CA GLU A 130 -2.92 -0.95 11.22
C GLU A 130 -4.05 -1.93 10.87
N PRO A 131 -5.32 -1.62 11.17
CA PRO A 131 -6.45 -2.46 10.78
C PRO A 131 -6.65 -2.43 9.26
N PHE A 132 -7.20 -3.52 8.72
CA PHE A 132 -7.60 -3.55 7.32
C PHE A 132 -8.77 -2.59 7.08
N GLN A 133 -8.70 -1.80 6.02
CA GLN A 133 -9.78 -0.94 5.55
C GLN A 133 -10.47 -1.60 4.35
N GLU A 134 -11.78 -1.45 4.29
CA GLU A 134 -12.60 -1.95 3.20
C GLU A 134 -12.42 -1.13 1.91
N VAL A 135 -12.47 -1.82 0.77
CA VAL A 135 -12.35 -1.23 -0.56
C VAL A 135 -13.52 -1.66 -1.43
N SER A 136 -14.14 -0.70 -2.11
CA SER A 136 -15.22 -0.92 -3.06
C SER A 136 -15.22 0.25 -4.04
N LEU A 137 -14.64 0.07 -5.23
CA LEU A 137 -14.51 1.11 -6.25
C LEU A 137 -15.27 0.73 -7.51
N ARG A 138 -15.86 1.70 -8.20
CA ARG A 138 -16.58 1.43 -9.45
C ARG A 138 -15.62 1.09 -10.57
N TRP A 139 -15.86 -0.03 -11.25
CA TRP A 139 -14.99 -0.52 -12.32
C TRP A 139 -15.80 -1.23 -13.40
N THR A 140 -15.64 -0.80 -14.65
CA THR A 140 -16.39 -1.32 -15.80
C THR A 140 -15.56 -2.19 -16.73
N GLY A 141 -14.26 -2.37 -16.42
CA GLY A 141 -13.33 -3.17 -17.22
C GLY A 141 -13.68 -4.66 -17.25
N GLY A 142 -13.17 -5.32 -18.29
CA GLY A 142 -13.30 -6.76 -18.50
C GLY A 142 -12.46 -7.60 -17.54
N ASP A 143 -11.33 -7.06 -17.07
CA ASP A 143 -10.36 -7.72 -16.19
C ASP A 143 -10.02 -6.82 -14.99
N LEU A 144 -9.07 -7.23 -14.15
CA LEU A 144 -8.54 -6.39 -13.08
C LEU A 144 -7.72 -5.22 -13.68
N PRO A 145 -7.79 -4.01 -13.10
CA PRO A 145 -7.12 -2.83 -13.64
C PRO A 145 -5.59 -2.99 -13.64
N ASP A 146 -4.94 -2.44 -14.66
CA ASP A 146 -3.47 -2.33 -14.70
C ASP A 146 -2.98 -1.22 -13.75
N GLU A 147 -1.66 -1.04 -13.60
CA GLU A 147 -1.06 -0.10 -12.65
C GLU A 147 -1.56 1.34 -12.84
N VAL A 148 -1.55 1.83 -14.08
CA VAL A 148 -1.94 3.21 -14.42
C VAL A 148 -3.46 3.42 -14.25
N GLU A 149 -4.25 2.40 -14.62
CA GLU A 149 -5.70 2.44 -14.45
C GLU A 149 -6.07 2.45 -12.96
N PHE A 150 -5.39 1.61 -12.17
CA PHE A 150 -5.57 1.56 -10.73
C PHE A 150 -5.16 2.87 -10.06
N ALA A 151 -4.03 3.46 -10.46
CA ALA A 151 -3.61 4.78 -10.00
C ALA A 151 -4.67 5.87 -10.27
N THR A 152 -5.32 5.78 -11.43
CA THR A 152 -6.41 6.70 -11.81
C THR A 152 -7.64 6.49 -10.93
N LEU A 153 -8.00 5.24 -10.61
CA LEU A 153 -9.13 4.89 -9.76
C LEU A 153 -8.97 5.40 -8.32
N ILE A 154 -7.76 5.34 -7.77
CA ILE A 154 -7.47 5.82 -6.40
C ILE A 154 -7.26 7.34 -6.33
N HIS A 155 -7.46 8.06 -7.45
CA HIS A 155 -7.20 9.49 -7.60
C HIS A 155 -5.76 9.89 -7.25
N HIS A 156 -4.78 9.11 -7.74
CA HIS A 156 -3.37 9.46 -7.60
C HIS A 156 -3.09 10.80 -8.30
N HIS A 157 -2.24 11.64 -7.69
CA HIS A 157 -1.91 12.97 -8.22
C HIS A 157 -1.19 12.91 -9.57
N ASP A 158 -0.45 11.82 -9.80
CA ASP A 158 0.24 11.53 -11.06
C ASP A 158 0.15 10.01 -11.33
N PRO A 159 -0.79 9.53 -12.16
CA PRO A 159 -1.02 8.11 -12.36
C PRO A 159 0.09 7.41 -13.16
N GLU A 160 0.84 8.15 -13.98
CA GLU A 160 1.93 7.60 -14.78
C GLU A 160 3.24 7.44 -13.98
N LYS A 161 3.41 8.26 -12.93
CA LYS A 161 4.56 8.17 -12.01
C LYS A 161 4.25 7.40 -10.73
N ALA A 162 3.06 6.83 -10.60
CA ALA A 162 2.71 6.04 -9.43
C ALA A 162 3.57 4.77 -9.37
N GLU A 163 4.30 4.60 -8.27
CA GLU A 163 5.06 3.38 -8.00
C GLU A 163 4.08 2.30 -7.50
N ILE A 164 3.52 1.55 -8.44
CA ILE A 164 2.57 0.48 -8.19
C ILE A 164 3.16 -0.82 -8.71
N GLU A 165 3.16 -1.85 -7.86
CA GLU A 165 3.62 -3.19 -8.21
C GLU A 165 2.47 -4.18 -8.01
N ILE A 166 2.21 -5.00 -9.03
CA ILE A 166 1.19 -6.05 -8.99
C ILE A 166 1.86 -7.35 -8.55
N MET A 167 1.34 -7.94 -7.47
CA MET A 167 1.85 -9.16 -6.85
C MET A 167 0.74 -10.21 -6.72
N ASP A 168 1.15 -11.48 -6.68
CA ASP A 168 0.23 -12.56 -6.34
C ASP A 168 -0.08 -12.58 -4.84
N PRO A 169 -1.33 -12.86 -4.42
CA PRO A 169 -1.71 -12.89 -3.01
C PRO A 169 -0.89 -13.89 -2.18
N LEU A 170 -0.46 -14.99 -2.79
CA LEU A 170 0.32 -16.03 -2.11
C LEU A 170 1.80 -15.64 -1.95
N ASP A 171 2.32 -14.81 -2.84
CA ASP A 171 3.69 -14.29 -2.74
C ASP A 171 3.76 -13.18 -1.69
N TRP A 172 2.72 -12.34 -1.63
CA TRP A 172 2.56 -11.31 -0.60
C TRP A 172 2.41 -11.92 0.80
N ASP A 173 1.56 -12.94 0.96
CA ASP A 173 1.36 -13.68 2.21
C ASP A 173 2.14 -14.99 2.24
N SER A 174 3.47 -14.90 2.07
CA SER A 174 4.34 -16.08 2.07
C SER A 174 4.30 -16.91 3.36
N THR A 175 3.87 -16.32 4.49
CA THR A 175 3.72 -16.99 5.79
C THR A 175 2.33 -17.59 5.98
N GLY A 176 1.36 -17.26 5.11
CA GLY A 176 -0.01 -17.73 5.17
C GLY A 176 -0.85 -17.13 6.30
N GLN A 177 -0.38 -16.06 6.95
CA GLN A 177 -1.05 -15.43 8.10
C GLN A 177 -2.40 -14.82 7.71
N TYR A 178 -2.51 -14.32 6.47
CA TYR A 178 -3.66 -13.61 5.93
C TYR A 178 -4.51 -14.47 4.99
N SER A 179 -4.37 -15.79 5.05
CA SER A 179 -5.17 -16.74 4.25
C SER A 179 -6.67 -16.49 4.39
N LYS A 180 -7.17 -16.16 5.60
CA LYS A 180 -8.59 -15.84 5.83
C LYS A 180 -9.04 -14.59 5.08
N VAL A 181 -8.16 -13.59 4.98
CA VAL A 181 -8.41 -12.35 4.24
C VAL A 181 -8.55 -12.65 2.76
N ILE A 182 -7.63 -13.45 2.22
CA ILE A 182 -7.64 -13.89 0.82
C ILE A 182 -8.89 -14.71 0.52
N GLU A 183 -9.27 -15.63 1.41
CA GLU A 183 -10.48 -16.45 1.27
C GLU A 183 -11.76 -15.60 1.29
N ALA A 184 -11.90 -14.64 2.21
CA ALA A 184 -13.07 -13.76 2.27
C ALA A 184 -13.21 -12.89 1.02
N VAL A 185 -12.09 -12.39 0.47
CA VAL A 185 -12.09 -11.64 -0.80
C VAL A 185 -12.47 -12.55 -1.97
N ARG A 186 -11.97 -13.79 -2.03
CA ARG A 186 -12.38 -14.78 -3.05
C ARG A 186 -13.85 -15.16 -2.96
N GLU A 187 -14.38 -15.28 -1.76
CA GLU A 187 -15.80 -15.55 -1.53
C GLU A 187 -16.66 -14.39 -2.03
N ALA A 188 -16.26 -13.15 -1.71
CA ALA A 188 -16.94 -11.95 -2.19
C ALA A 188 -16.99 -11.85 -3.72
N SER A 189 -15.96 -12.35 -4.43
CA SER A 189 -15.89 -12.33 -5.89
C SER A 189 -16.49 -13.54 -6.59
N ARG A 190 -17.02 -14.52 -5.85
CA ARG A 190 -17.51 -15.80 -6.38
C ARG A 190 -16.43 -16.56 -7.17
N GLY A 191 -15.16 -16.44 -6.74
CA GLY A 191 -14.03 -17.15 -7.32
C GLY A 191 -13.38 -16.45 -8.53
N ASN A 192 -13.55 -15.14 -8.69
CA ASN A 192 -12.75 -14.38 -9.65
C ASN A 192 -11.30 -14.25 -9.17
N ASP A 193 -10.42 -13.83 -10.08
CA ASP A 193 -9.01 -13.57 -9.77
C ASP A 193 -8.86 -12.49 -8.68
N VAL A 194 -7.83 -12.68 -7.86
CA VAL A 194 -7.45 -11.78 -6.76
C VAL A 194 -6.00 -11.39 -6.96
N ARG A 195 -5.71 -10.09 -6.86
CA ARG A 195 -4.35 -9.54 -6.99
C ARG A 195 -4.05 -8.62 -5.82
N VAL A 196 -2.78 -8.47 -5.49
CA VAL A 196 -2.30 -7.49 -4.52
C VAL A 196 -1.61 -6.37 -5.28
N TYR A 197 -2.03 -5.13 -5.05
CA TYR A 197 -1.37 -3.95 -5.55
C TYR A 197 -0.60 -3.30 -4.40
N ARG A 198 0.72 -3.24 -4.53
CA ARG A 198 1.61 -2.55 -3.61
C ARG A 198 1.80 -1.13 -4.13
N VAL A 199 1.26 -0.14 -3.43
CA VAL A 199 1.29 1.27 -3.82
C VAL A 199 2.19 2.04 -2.87
N VAL A 200 3.29 2.58 -3.38
CA VAL A 200 4.19 3.42 -2.56
C VAL A 200 3.55 4.78 -2.34
N ARG A 201 3.46 5.20 -1.07
CA ARG A 201 2.97 6.52 -0.67
C ARG A 201 4.09 7.53 -0.58
N ASP A 202 5.06 7.14 0.24
CA ASP A 202 6.19 7.94 0.65
C ASP A 202 7.40 7.00 0.79
N LYS A 203 8.53 7.53 1.22
CA LYS A 203 9.79 6.76 1.37
C LYS A 203 9.71 5.57 2.31
N THR A 204 8.79 5.58 3.28
CA THR A 204 8.69 4.54 4.31
C THR A 204 7.30 3.94 4.41
N ARG A 205 6.34 4.39 3.60
CA ARG A 205 4.93 3.99 3.71
C ARG A 205 4.46 3.39 2.41
N VAL A 206 3.86 2.23 2.52
CA VAL A 206 3.35 1.44 1.39
C VAL A 206 1.94 1.01 1.73
N GLU A 207 1.02 1.15 0.79
CA GLU A 207 -0.33 0.62 0.92
C GLU A 207 -0.47 -0.66 0.10
N TYR A 208 -0.89 -1.73 0.77
CA TYR A 208 -1.20 -3.01 0.15
C TYR A 208 -2.69 -3.10 -0.10
N TRP A 209 -3.06 -3.32 -1.36
CA TRP A 209 -4.46 -3.40 -1.78
C TRP A 209 -4.73 -4.79 -2.34
N LEU A 210 -5.45 -5.61 -1.58
CA LEU A 210 -5.92 -6.92 -2.05
C LEU A 210 -7.27 -6.73 -2.72
N ILE A 211 -7.29 -6.81 -4.05
CA ILE A 211 -8.45 -6.45 -4.88
C ILE A 211 -8.90 -7.65 -5.70
N THR A 212 -10.21 -7.74 -5.86
CA THR A 212 -10.87 -8.67 -6.77
C THR A 212 -12.01 -7.98 -7.51
N ARG A 213 -12.46 -8.63 -8.57
CA ARG A 213 -13.57 -8.13 -9.38
C ARG A 213 -14.91 -8.63 -8.83
N GLU A 214 -15.87 -7.74 -8.74
CA GLU A 214 -17.29 -8.03 -8.55
C GLU A 214 -18.09 -7.44 -9.73
N GLN A 215 -19.36 -7.81 -9.90
CA GLN A 215 -20.17 -7.39 -11.04
C GLN A 215 -20.28 -5.85 -11.14
N GLY A 216 -19.50 -5.24 -12.05
CA GLY A 216 -19.50 -3.79 -12.29
C GLY A 216 -18.73 -2.94 -11.26
N LYS A 217 -17.92 -3.57 -10.40
CA LYS A 217 -17.08 -2.89 -9.40
C LYS A 217 -15.90 -3.77 -8.99
N ILE A 218 -14.89 -3.19 -8.37
CA ILE A 218 -13.84 -3.92 -7.69
C ILE A 218 -14.04 -3.81 -6.19
N VAL A 219 -13.81 -4.90 -5.47
CA VAL A 219 -13.94 -4.97 -4.02
C VAL A 219 -12.70 -5.59 -3.43
N GLY A 220 -12.42 -5.30 -2.17
CA GLY A 220 -11.20 -5.78 -1.55
C GLY A 220 -10.96 -5.21 -0.16
N VAL A 221 -9.72 -5.38 0.27
CA VAL A 221 -9.19 -4.76 1.48
C VAL A 221 -7.92 -3.98 1.16
N LYS A 222 -7.64 -2.97 1.97
CA LYS A 222 -6.35 -2.28 1.97
C LYS A 222 -5.74 -2.27 3.37
N ALA A 223 -4.43 -2.30 3.43
CA ALA A 223 -3.65 -2.18 4.64
C ALA A 223 -2.49 -1.20 4.44
N LEU A 224 -2.16 -0.44 5.48
CA LEU A 224 -0.98 0.41 5.48
C LEU A 224 0.17 -0.35 6.12
N GLY A 225 1.27 -0.48 5.37
CA GLY A 225 2.54 -1.00 5.84
C GLY A 225 3.58 0.12 5.94
N VAL A 226 4.49 -0.01 6.91
CA VAL A 226 5.68 0.82 7.01
C VAL A 226 6.90 -0.07 6.73
N GLU A 227 7.72 0.36 5.78
CA GLU A 227 8.93 -0.33 5.34
C GLU A 227 10.11 0.64 5.55
N SER A 228 10.97 0.31 6.52
CA SER A 228 12.14 1.11 6.92
C SER A 228 13.45 0.45 6.48
#